data_AF-A0AB40D968-F1
#
_entry.id   AF-A0AB40D968-F1
#
_cell.length_a   1.000
_cell.length_b   1.000
_cell.length_c   1.000
_cell.angle_alpha   90.00
_cell.angle_beta   90.00
_cell.angle_gamma   90.00
#
_symmetry.space_group_name_H-M   'P 1'
#
loop_
_entity.id
_entity.type
_entity.pdbx_description
1 polymer ?
#
loop_
_entity_poly.entity_id
_entity_poly.type
_entity_poly.pdbx_seq_one_letter_code
_entity_poly.pdbx_strand_id
1 'polypeptide(L)'
;MTLMEAVPPLGLRIGFRQKLFRWKESEGGDEDRIAPLPSFVKPDVKAPLKFILNKSLHSLLNESRKGMKILEHEETHLCLPQVLRDELISIIIEEAMLEHITISVPDFQALLEEICFVLPSQINVKIDIDFDLMYPGKGFHLLSKWQEFRQKIMCYYEDNIINEHCKAQLLLVKNCTNIDAQDFIIATLLNAVLPSSARFKNEDGKFTRKATILDAQESFVLRLVTINDLDIQLDRVINMYYSSGLKLHPIIIVVGPFDCEINELFLYFDGNLISGPNVHI
;
A
#
# COMPACT_ATOMS: atom_id res chain seq x y z
N MET A 1 -0.26 27.36 7.94
CA MET A 1 -1.35 26.49 7.46
C MET A 1 -2.54 26.75 8.38
N THR A 2 -3.52 27.52 7.93
CA THR A 2 -4.69 27.87 8.75
C THR A 2 -5.77 26.81 8.58
N LEU A 3 -6.61 26.61 9.61
CA LEU A 3 -7.68 25.61 9.61
C LEU A 3 -8.60 25.69 8.39
N MET A 4 -8.74 26.87 7.76
CA MET A 4 -9.52 27.07 6.55
C MET A 4 -8.93 26.41 5.31
N GLU A 5 -7.61 26.20 5.25
CA GLU A 5 -6.93 25.56 4.10
C GLU A 5 -7.11 24.02 4.12
N ALA A 6 -7.49 23.44 5.26
CA ALA A 6 -7.67 21.99 5.45
C ALA A 6 -9.12 21.49 5.22
N VAL A 7 -10.11 22.40 5.15
CA VAL A 7 -11.53 22.05 4.99
C VAL A 7 -11.88 21.46 3.60
N PRO A 8 -11.34 21.96 2.47
CA PRO A 8 -11.63 21.39 1.15
C PRO A 8 -11.20 19.91 0.97
N PRO A 9 -9.98 19.49 1.35
CA PRO A 9 -9.57 18.08 1.23
C PRO A 9 -10.31 17.15 2.21
N LEU A 10 -10.77 17.65 3.36
CA LEU A 10 -11.63 16.89 4.28
C LEU A 10 -13.01 16.60 3.66
N GLY A 11 -13.61 17.57 2.98
CA GLY A 11 -14.90 17.41 2.28
C GLY A 11 -14.85 16.35 1.17
N LEU A 12 -13.76 16.32 0.40
CA LEU A 12 -13.53 15.30 -0.64
C LEU A 12 -13.35 13.89 -0.05
N ARG A 13 -12.64 13.79 1.09
CA ARG A 13 -12.41 12.51 1.79
C ARG A 13 -13.71 11.94 2.39
N ILE A 14 -14.59 12.81 2.89
CA ILE A 14 -15.91 12.43 3.40
C ILE A 14 -16.82 11.96 2.25
N GLY A 15 -16.81 12.69 1.11
CA GLY A 15 -17.58 12.33 -0.07
C GLY A 15 -17.17 10.99 -0.68
N PHE A 16 -15.86 10.70 -0.74
CA PHE A 16 -15.35 9.42 -1.21
C PHE A 16 -15.74 8.27 -0.28
N ARG A 17 -15.63 8.47 1.05
CA ARG A 17 -16.04 7.47 2.04
C ARG A 17 -17.52 7.12 1.94
N GLN A 18 -18.40 8.12 1.79
CA GLN A 18 -19.84 7.86 1.63
C GLN A 18 -20.15 7.07 0.36
N LYS A 19 -19.48 7.36 -0.76
CA LYS A 19 -19.64 6.59 -2.00
C LYS A 19 -19.13 5.16 -1.86
N LEU A 20 -18.00 4.97 -1.20
CA LEU A 20 -17.41 3.64 -0.94
C LEU A 20 -18.29 2.77 -0.04
N PHE A 21 -18.89 3.35 1.01
CA PHE A 21 -19.81 2.63 1.89
C PHE A 21 -21.10 2.20 1.17
N ARG A 22 -21.69 3.09 0.36
CA ARG A 22 -22.87 2.75 -0.45
C ARG A 22 -22.59 1.65 -1.47
N TRP A 23 -21.40 1.64 -2.07
CA TRP A 23 -20.98 0.57 -2.97
C TRP A 23 -20.87 -0.78 -2.24
N LYS A 24 -20.28 -0.80 -1.03
CA LYS A 24 -20.15 -2.02 -0.22
C LYS A 24 -21.51 -2.58 0.26
N GLU A 25 -22.48 -1.71 0.55
CA GLU A 25 -23.85 -2.12 0.88
C GLU A 25 -24.63 -2.64 -0.34
N SER A 26 -24.26 -2.25 -1.56
CA SER A 26 -24.90 -2.72 -2.79
C SER A 26 -24.38 -4.05 -3.32
N GLU A 27 -23.18 -4.50 -2.92
CA GLU A 27 -22.56 -5.76 -3.36
C GLU A 27 -22.50 -6.81 -2.24
N GLY A 28 -23.67 -7.17 -1.70
CA GLY A 28 -23.81 -8.08 -0.57
C GLY A 28 -22.89 -9.33 -0.64
N GLY A 29 -22.10 -9.54 0.42
CA GLY A 29 -21.29 -10.73 0.61
C GLY A 29 -21.17 -11.08 2.10
N ASP A 30 -21.68 -12.26 2.45
CA ASP A 30 -21.66 -12.89 3.77
C ASP A 30 -20.25 -12.94 4.40
N GLU A 31 -20.12 -12.38 5.60
CA GLU A 31 -18.96 -12.52 6.48
C GLU A 31 -19.14 -13.76 7.36
N ASP A 32 -18.77 -14.98 6.92
CA ASP A 32 -18.65 -16.14 7.85
C ASP A 32 -17.96 -17.41 7.30
N ARG A 33 -16.90 -17.29 6.50
CA ARG A 33 -16.07 -18.46 6.14
C ARG A 33 -14.58 -18.15 6.20
N ILE A 34 -13.99 -18.43 7.36
CA ILE A 34 -12.53 -18.50 7.54
C ILE A 34 -12.06 -19.85 6.99
N ALA A 35 -11.39 -19.83 5.85
CA ALA A 35 -10.59 -20.96 5.37
C ALA A 35 -9.11 -20.74 5.76
N PRO A 36 -8.32 -21.80 6.03
CA PRO A 36 -6.90 -21.66 6.32
C PRO A 36 -6.17 -21.19 5.05
N LEU A 37 -5.25 -20.22 5.19
CA LEU A 37 -4.45 -19.71 4.08
C LEU A 37 -3.52 -20.81 3.53
N PRO A 38 -3.46 -21.02 2.20
CA PRO A 38 -2.36 -21.73 1.57
C PRO A 38 -1.14 -20.82 1.42
N SER A 39 0.04 -21.43 1.50
CA SER A 39 1.36 -20.83 1.24
C SER A 39 1.51 -20.26 -0.17
N PHE A 40 2.19 -19.11 -0.28
CA PHE A 40 2.54 -18.41 -1.54
C PHE A 40 1.35 -18.12 -2.45
N VAL A 41 0.55 -17.12 -2.06
CA VAL A 41 -0.57 -16.64 -2.88
C VAL A 41 -0.05 -15.45 -3.70
N LYS A 42 0.02 -15.63 -5.03
CA LYS A 42 -0.03 -14.52 -5.99
C LYS A 42 -1.18 -13.59 -5.60
N PRO A 43 -1.09 -12.26 -5.81
CA PRO A 43 -2.15 -11.32 -5.42
C PRO A 43 -3.53 -11.91 -5.64
N ASP A 44 -4.36 -11.92 -4.58
CA ASP A 44 -5.76 -12.35 -4.66
C ASP A 44 -6.56 -11.28 -5.42
N VAL A 45 -6.15 -11.04 -6.67
CA VAL A 45 -6.97 -10.33 -7.65
C VAL A 45 -8.08 -11.31 -7.96
N LYS A 46 -9.28 -11.02 -7.45
CA LYS A 46 -10.47 -11.80 -7.80
C LYS A 46 -10.57 -11.84 -9.32
N ALA A 47 -10.75 -13.04 -9.87
CA ALA A 47 -10.97 -13.19 -11.30
C ALA A 47 -12.11 -12.26 -11.75
N PRO A 48 -11.96 -11.55 -12.87
CA PRO A 48 -12.97 -10.60 -13.32
C PRO A 48 -14.32 -11.29 -13.50
N LEU A 49 -15.37 -10.72 -12.90
CA LEU A 49 -16.73 -11.25 -12.93
C LEU A 49 -17.40 -11.06 -14.31
N LYS A 50 -16.87 -10.15 -15.13
CA LYS A 50 -17.37 -9.80 -16.45
C LYS A 50 -16.20 -9.57 -17.41
N PHE A 51 -16.17 -10.34 -18.49
CA PHE A 51 -15.28 -10.10 -19.62
C PHE A 51 -15.97 -9.21 -20.64
N ILE A 52 -15.30 -8.15 -21.09
CA ILE A 52 -15.84 -7.21 -22.09
C ILE A 52 -15.51 -7.68 -23.51
N LEU A 53 -14.33 -8.29 -23.67
CA LEU A 53 -13.88 -8.86 -24.94
C LEU A 53 -14.36 -10.31 -25.06
N ASN A 54 -14.51 -10.79 -26.29
CA ASN A 54 -14.89 -12.19 -26.56
C ASN A 54 -13.86 -13.20 -26.05
N LYS A 55 -12.58 -12.79 -26.02
CA LYS A 55 -11.48 -13.53 -25.42
C LYS A 55 -10.99 -12.81 -24.18
N SER A 56 -10.54 -13.58 -23.19
CA SER A 56 -9.81 -13.00 -22.06
C SER A 56 -8.54 -12.30 -22.55
N LEU A 57 -8.17 -11.21 -21.88
CA LEU A 57 -6.95 -10.46 -22.14
C LEU A 57 -5.70 -11.35 -22.03
N HIS A 58 -5.71 -12.31 -21.11
CA HIS A 58 -4.64 -13.31 -21.01
C HIS A 58 -4.47 -14.13 -22.30
N SER A 59 -5.57 -14.54 -22.95
CA SER A 59 -5.53 -15.23 -24.24
C SER A 59 -4.98 -14.32 -25.34
N LEU A 60 -5.48 -13.09 -25.42
CA LEU A 60 -5.06 -12.11 -26.43
C LEU A 60 -3.57 -11.76 -26.32
N LEU A 61 -3.05 -11.68 -25.10
CA LEU A 61 -1.63 -11.43 -24.88
C LEU A 61 -0.77 -12.62 -25.32
N ASN A 62 -1.19 -13.85 -25.04
CA ASN A 62 -0.45 -15.04 -25.47
C ASN A 62 -0.52 -15.29 -27.00
N GLU A 63 -1.58 -14.84 -27.66
CA GLU A 63 -1.78 -15.01 -29.11
C GLU A 63 -0.99 -14.01 -29.96
N SER A 64 -0.49 -12.91 -29.37
CA SER A 64 0.20 -11.86 -30.10
C SER A 64 1.67 -11.70 -29.68
N ARG A 65 2.54 -11.43 -30.65
CA ARG A 65 3.97 -11.17 -30.38
C ARG A 65 4.18 -9.92 -29.52
N LYS A 66 3.29 -8.92 -29.64
CA LYS A 66 3.26 -7.74 -28.76
C LYS A 66 2.88 -8.14 -27.33
N GLY A 67 1.85 -8.98 -27.18
CA GLY A 67 1.38 -9.45 -25.89
C GLY A 67 2.37 -10.35 -25.14
N MET A 68 3.08 -11.24 -25.85
CA MET A 68 4.13 -12.04 -25.21
C MET A 68 5.27 -11.17 -24.65
N LYS A 69 5.65 -10.08 -25.34
CA LYS A 69 6.64 -9.12 -24.80
C LYS A 69 6.15 -8.42 -23.54
N ILE A 70 4.85 -8.10 -23.47
CA ILE A 70 4.23 -7.48 -22.30
C ILE A 70 4.30 -8.45 -21.11
N LEU A 71 3.97 -9.73 -21.32
CA LEU A 71 4.03 -10.77 -20.29
C LEU A 71 5.47 -11.04 -19.82
N GLU A 72 6.43 -11.14 -20.74
CA GLU A 72 7.86 -11.30 -20.40
C GLU A 72 8.40 -10.12 -19.58
N HIS A 73 7.96 -8.89 -19.91
CA HIS A 73 8.34 -7.69 -19.17
C HIS A 73 7.71 -7.67 -17.76
N GLU A 74 6.47 -8.14 -17.62
CA GLU A 74 5.75 -8.21 -16.33
C GLU A 74 6.43 -9.16 -15.35
N GLU A 75 6.97 -10.30 -15.81
CA GLU A 75 7.69 -11.25 -14.94
C GLU A 75 8.98 -10.68 -14.34
N THR A 76 9.54 -9.65 -14.97
CA THR A 76 10.88 -9.13 -14.67
C THR A 76 10.89 -7.71 -14.10
N HIS A 77 9.81 -6.95 -14.25
CA HIS A 77 9.78 -5.52 -13.90
C HIS A 77 8.48 -5.12 -13.20
N LEU A 78 8.60 -4.18 -12.26
CA LEU A 78 7.49 -3.71 -11.40
C LEU A 78 6.52 -2.72 -12.08
N CYS A 79 6.77 -2.32 -13.33
CA CYS A 79 5.90 -1.40 -14.07
C CYS A 79 6.06 -1.53 -15.59
N LEU A 80 4.96 -1.50 -16.33
CA LEU A 80 4.98 -1.43 -17.80
C LEU A 80 5.36 -0.03 -18.31
N PRO A 81 6.38 0.09 -19.19
CA PRO A 81 6.73 1.31 -19.89
C PRO A 81 5.60 1.81 -20.78
N GLN A 82 5.57 3.13 -21.06
CA GLN A 82 4.54 3.73 -21.92
C GLN A 82 4.37 3.01 -23.26
N VAL A 83 5.47 2.64 -23.91
CA VAL A 83 5.44 1.94 -25.20
C VAL A 83 4.67 0.62 -25.12
N LEU A 84 4.89 -0.16 -24.06
CA LEU A 84 4.18 -1.43 -23.85
C LEU A 84 2.72 -1.22 -23.43
N ARG A 85 2.41 -0.12 -22.72
CA ARG A 85 1.02 0.27 -22.45
C ARG A 85 0.27 0.62 -23.73
N ASP A 86 0.91 1.34 -24.64
CA ASP A 86 0.33 1.68 -25.95
C ASP A 86 0.12 0.41 -26.79
N GLU A 87 1.05 -0.55 -26.73
CA GLU A 87 0.88 -1.87 -27.36
C GLU A 87 -0.27 -2.69 -26.74
N LEU A 88 -0.44 -2.67 -25.42
CA LEU A 88 -1.57 -3.31 -24.73
C LEU A 88 -2.90 -2.72 -25.20
N ILE A 89 -2.99 -1.39 -25.25
CA ILE A 89 -4.17 -0.66 -25.74
C ILE A 89 -4.44 -1.02 -27.20
N SER A 90 -3.40 -1.10 -28.04
CA SER A 90 -3.50 -1.53 -29.44
C SER A 90 -4.15 -2.91 -29.56
N ILE A 91 -3.72 -3.88 -28.76
CA ILE A 91 -4.27 -5.26 -28.78
C ILE A 91 -5.76 -5.25 -28.42
N ILE A 92 -6.13 -4.53 -27.35
CA ILE A 92 -7.53 -4.42 -26.90
C ILE A 92 -8.41 -3.78 -27.97
N ILE A 93 -7.94 -2.70 -28.59
CA ILE A 93 -8.68 -1.98 -29.63
C ILE A 93 -8.79 -2.84 -30.89
N GLU A 94 -7.72 -3.51 -31.31
CA GLU A 94 -7.70 -4.39 -32.48
C GLU A 94 -8.73 -5.52 -32.32
N GLU A 95 -8.78 -6.19 -31.17
CA GLU A 95 -9.78 -7.23 -30.90
C GLU A 95 -11.21 -6.68 -30.90
N ALA A 96 -11.44 -5.53 -30.23
CA ALA A 96 -12.75 -4.90 -30.20
C ALA A 96 -13.24 -4.51 -31.61
N MET A 97 -12.33 -4.06 -32.48
CA MET A 97 -12.64 -3.75 -33.87
C MET A 97 -12.93 -5.00 -34.70
N LEU A 98 -12.14 -6.08 -34.53
CA LEU A 98 -12.31 -7.35 -35.23
C LEU A 98 -13.65 -8.01 -34.90
N GLU A 99 -14.02 -7.99 -33.62
CA GLU A 99 -15.25 -8.60 -33.11
C GLU A 99 -16.45 -7.64 -33.10
N HIS A 100 -16.28 -6.43 -33.65
CA HIS A 100 -17.30 -5.38 -33.68
C HIS A 100 -17.91 -5.03 -32.31
N ILE A 101 -17.09 -5.10 -31.25
CA ILE A 101 -17.46 -4.79 -29.87
C ILE A 101 -17.37 -3.28 -29.67
N THR A 102 -18.45 -2.68 -29.17
CA THR A 102 -18.46 -1.26 -28.77
C THR A 102 -18.09 -1.14 -27.30
N ILE A 103 -16.87 -0.70 -27.00
CA ILE A 103 -16.42 -0.46 -25.62
C ILE A 103 -16.99 0.88 -25.14
N SER A 104 -17.82 0.85 -24.10
CA SER A 104 -18.42 2.04 -23.50
C SER A 104 -17.73 2.44 -22.19
N VAL A 105 -17.96 3.66 -21.71
CA VAL A 105 -17.35 4.17 -20.45
C VAL A 105 -17.63 3.25 -19.24
N PRO A 106 -18.84 2.71 -19.03
CA PRO A 106 -19.11 1.72 -17.98
C PRO A 106 -18.26 0.43 -18.06
N ASP A 107 -17.86 0.02 -19.26
CA ASP A 107 -17.09 -1.21 -19.45
C ASP A 107 -15.62 -1.06 -19.06
N PHE A 108 -15.15 0.18 -18.94
CA PHE A 108 -13.76 0.49 -18.60
C PHE A 108 -13.35 -0.07 -17.24
N GLN A 109 -14.26 -0.10 -16.27
CA GLN A 109 -13.96 -0.65 -14.95
C GLN A 109 -13.68 -2.16 -15.01
N ALA A 110 -14.54 -2.93 -15.69
CA ALA A 110 -14.35 -4.37 -15.86
C ALA A 110 -13.07 -4.69 -16.65
N LEU A 111 -12.77 -3.87 -17.66
CA LEU A 111 -11.57 -4.02 -18.47
C LEU A 111 -10.30 -3.68 -17.68
N LEU A 112 -10.35 -2.67 -16.80
CA LEU A 112 -9.26 -2.35 -15.87
C LEU A 112 -9.05 -3.45 -14.83
N GLU A 113 -10.12 -4.05 -14.31
CA GLU A 113 -10.04 -5.18 -13.38
C GLU A 113 -9.36 -6.37 -14.05
N GLU A 114 -9.72 -6.68 -15.30
CA GLU A 114 -9.07 -7.72 -16.10
C GLU A 114 -7.59 -7.39 -16.39
N ILE A 115 -7.26 -6.14 -16.73
CA ILE A 115 -5.86 -5.71 -16.89
C ILE A 115 -5.07 -5.92 -15.59
N CYS A 116 -5.60 -5.49 -14.44
CA CYS A 116 -4.93 -5.64 -13.15
C CYS A 116 -4.83 -7.11 -12.72
N PHE A 117 -5.76 -7.96 -13.16
CA PHE A 117 -5.72 -9.41 -12.92
C PHE A 117 -4.61 -10.09 -13.72
N VAL A 118 -4.45 -9.73 -15.00
CA VAL A 118 -3.41 -10.31 -15.87
C VAL A 118 -2.04 -9.68 -15.64
N LEU A 119 -2.00 -8.42 -15.24
CA LEU A 119 -0.79 -7.61 -15.04
C LEU A 119 -0.83 -6.95 -13.64
N PRO A 120 -0.57 -7.71 -12.56
CA PRO A 120 -0.67 -7.20 -11.19
C PRO A 120 0.26 -6.03 -10.88
N SER A 121 1.37 -5.85 -11.62
CA SER A 121 2.25 -4.69 -11.49
C SER A 121 1.54 -3.36 -11.77
N GLN A 122 0.45 -3.38 -12.54
CA GLN A 122 -0.33 -2.19 -12.89
C GLN A 122 -1.15 -1.63 -11.71
N ILE A 123 -1.25 -2.35 -10.60
CA ILE A 123 -1.89 -1.84 -9.37
C ILE A 123 -1.16 -0.58 -8.86
N ASN A 124 0.18 -0.55 -8.97
CA ASN A 124 0.99 0.61 -8.56
C ASN A 124 0.72 1.84 -9.45
N VAL A 125 0.43 1.62 -10.74
CA VAL A 125 0.16 2.68 -11.72
C VAL A 125 -1.10 3.47 -11.37
N LYS A 126 -2.13 2.84 -10.78
CA LYS A 126 -3.33 3.56 -10.32
C LYS A 126 -3.01 4.55 -9.20
N ILE A 127 -2.15 4.16 -8.26
CA ILE A 127 -1.78 5.01 -7.11
C ILE A 127 -0.99 6.22 -7.58
N ASP A 128 -0.02 6.02 -8.48
CA ASP A 128 0.82 7.09 -9.00
C ASP A 128 0.01 8.07 -9.86
N ILE A 129 -0.89 7.58 -10.72
CA ILE A 129 -1.77 8.43 -11.54
C ILE A 129 -2.70 9.26 -10.66
N ASP A 130 -3.35 8.64 -9.67
CA ASP A 130 -4.25 9.36 -8.76
C ASP A 130 -3.47 10.40 -7.93
N PHE A 131 -2.28 10.05 -7.46
CA PHE A 131 -1.43 10.97 -6.70
C PHE A 131 -0.94 12.15 -7.55
N ASP A 132 -0.46 11.90 -8.77
CA ASP A 132 -0.01 12.97 -9.68
C ASP A 132 -1.17 13.84 -10.16
N LEU A 133 -2.38 13.29 -10.32
CA LEU A 133 -3.57 14.08 -10.63
C LEU A 133 -3.93 15.02 -9.47
N MET A 134 -3.89 14.52 -8.23
CA MET A 134 -4.19 15.32 -7.03
C MET A 134 -3.07 16.28 -6.66
N TYR A 135 -1.82 15.89 -6.93
CA TYR A 135 -0.61 16.59 -6.53
C TYR A 135 0.45 16.62 -7.65
N PRO A 136 0.19 17.38 -8.74
CA PRO A 136 1.06 17.38 -9.91
C PRO A 136 2.52 17.70 -9.58
N GLY A 137 3.42 16.83 -10.03
CA GLY A 137 4.87 16.98 -9.87
C GLY A 137 5.37 16.77 -8.44
N LYS A 138 4.55 16.24 -7.54
CA LYS A 138 4.93 16.03 -6.12
C LYS A 138 5.29 14.59 -5.78
N GLY A 139 5.20 13.62 -6.71
CA GLY A 139 5.46 12.20 -6.43
C GLY A 139 6.76 11.92 -5.68
N PHE A 140 7.86 12.59 -6.09
CA PHE A 140 9.18 12.42 -5.48
C PHE A 140 9.52 13.47 -4.41
N HIS A 141 8.56 14.28 -3.95
CA HIS A 141 8.84 15.33 -2.97
C HIS A 141 9.29 14.78 -1.61
N LEU A 142 8.75 13.64 -1.19
CA LEU A 142 9.17 13.01 0.06
C LEU A 142 10.66 12.65 0.00
N LEU A 143 11.07 11.97 -1.09
CA LEU A 143 12.45 11.54 -1.31
C LEU A 143 13.40 12.73 -1.47
N SER A 144 13.06 13.68 -2.36
CA SER A 144 13.92 14.84 -2.65
C SER A 144 14.08 15.80 -1.47
N LYS A 145 13.13 15.84 -0.53
CA LYS A 145 13.18 16.70 0.67
C LYS A 145 13.46 15.92 1.95
N TRP A 146 13.72 14.61 1.86
CA TRP A 146 13.87 13.77 3.02
C TRP A 146 14.98 14.24 3.95
N GLN A 147 16.14 14.58 3.39
CA GLN A 147 17.29 15.08 4.17
C GLN A 147 16.99 16.39 4.90
N GLU A 148 16.33 17.34 4.23
CA GLU A 148 15.91 18.60 4.86
C GLU A 148 14.88 18.36 5.97
N PHE A 149 13.91 17.48 5.72
CA PHE A 149 12.92 17.06 6.69
C PHE A 149 13.59 16.42 7.91
N ARG A 150 14.50 15.47 7.67
CA ARG A 150 15.26 14.74 8.69
C ARG A 150 15.99 15.69 9.63
N GLN A 151 16.69 16.69 9.10
CA GLN A 151 17.40 17.65 9.92
C GLN A 151 16.44 18.47 10.81
N LYS A 152 15.33 18.94 10.24
CA LYS A 152 14.33 19.75 10.95
C LYS A 152 13.60 18.94 12.02
N ILE A 153 13.18 17.72 11.71
CA ILE A 153 12.41 16.88 12.63
C ILE A 153 13.26 16.38 13.79
N MET A 154 14.55 16.12 13.58
CA MET A 154 15.47 15.71 14.65
C MET A 154 15.61 16.79 15.72
N CYS A 155 15.78 18.06 15.33
CA CYS A 155 15.78 19.17 16.28
C CYS A 155 14.45 19.23 17.05
N TYR A 156 13.32 19.04 16.36
CA TYR A 156 12.01 19.03 17.01
C TYR A 156 11.85 17.86 18.00
N TYR A 157 12.36 16.67 17.66
CA TYR A 157 12.29 15.48 18.52
C TYR A 157 13.04 15.67 19.83
N GLU A 158 14.19 16.33 19.82
CA GLU A 158 14.98 16.58 21.04
C GLU A 158 14.19 17.37 22.09
N ASP A 159 13.37 18.33 21.64
CA ASP A 159 12.60 19.19 22.54
C ASP A 159 11.23 18.59 22.91
N ASN A 160 10.63 17.78 22.04
CA ASN A 160 9.22 17.38 22.15
C ASN A 160 8.99 15.90 22.50
N ILE A 161 9.99 15.03 22.36
CA ILE A 161 9.87 13.63 22.78
C ILE A 161 10.12 13.51 24.28
N ILE A 162 9.05 13.30 25.02
CA ILE A 162 9.09 13.17 26.49
C ILE A 162 9.25 11.70 26.90
N ASN A 163 8.74 10.76 26.10
CA ASN A 163 8.71 9.34 26.41
C ASN A 163 10.12 8.73 26.45
N GLU A 164 10.49 8.07 27.55
CA GLU A 164 11.83 7.49 27.77
C GLU A 164 12.22 6.44 26.72
N HIS A 165 11.28 5.60 26.27
CA HIS A 165 11.55 4.63 25.19
C HIS A 165 11.89 5.35 23.88
N CYS A 166 11.10 6.35 23.49
CA CYS A 166 11.38 7.15 22.30
C CYS A 166 12.66 7.98 22.41
N LYS A 167 13.05 8.43 23.62
CA LYS A 167 14.36 9.07 23.86
C LYS A 167 15.51 8.10 23.66
N ALA A 168 15.37 6.84 24.12
CA ALA A 168 16.37 5.81 23.89
C ALA A 168 16.54 5.54 22.38
N GLN A 169 15.45 5.46 21.63
CA GLN A 169 15.48 5.36 20.16
C GLN A 169 16.16 6.57 19.50
N LEU A 170 15.91 7.79 19.99
CA LEU A 170 16.57 9.00 19.47
C LEU A 170 18.09 8.99 19.71
N LEU A 171 18.54 8.47 20.85
CA LEU A 171 19.97 8.28 21.14
C LEU A 171 20.59 7.23 20.22
N LEU A 172 19.87 6.14 19.94
CA LEU A 172 20.32 5.11 18.98
C LEU A 172 20.52 5.71 17.59
N VAL A 173 19.62 6.57 17.10
CA VAL A 173 19.77 7.26 15.80
C VAL A 173 21.08 8.04 15.73
N LYS A 174 21.46 8.74 16.79
CA LYS A 174 22.69 9.55 16.83
C LYS A 174 23.97 8.71 16.79
N ASN A 175 23.91 7.47 17.29
CA ASN A 175 25.06 6.57 17.40
C ASN A 175 25.10 5.52 16.28
N CYS A 176 23.99 5.30 15.58
CA CYS A 176 23.90 4.40 14.45
C CYS A 176 24.74 4.93 13.28
N THR A 177 25.44 4.06 12.56
CA THR A 177 26.16 4.44 11.33
C THR A 177 25.36 4.14 10.06
N ASN A 178 24.41 3.19 10.14
CA ASN A 178 23.55 2.81 9.02
C ASN A 178 22.47 3.87 8.79
N ILE A 179 22.45 4.47 7.60
CA ILE A 179 21.52 5.54 7.21
C ILE A 179 20.09 5.00 7.09
N ASP A 180 19.89 3.82 6.51
CA ASP A 180 18.58 3.18 6.39
C ASP A 180 17.95 2.95 7.77
N ALA A 181 18.77 2.47 8.73
CA ALA A 181 18.33 2.25 10.09
C ALA A 181 18.02 3.58 10.82
N GLN A 182 18.82 4.62 10.59
CA GLN A 182 18.51 5.96 11.11
C GLN A 182 17.16 6.45 10.56
N ASP A 183 16.96 6.39 9.25
CA ASP A 183 15.78 6.89 8.57
C ASP A 183 14.53 6.11 8.98
N PHE A 184 14.66 4.80 9.15
CA PHE A 184 13.62 3.93 9.72
C PHE A 184 13.22 4.36 11.14
N ILE A 185 14.18 4.56 12.05
CA ILE A 185 13.88 4.95 13.43
C ILE A 185 13.26 6.35 13.45
N ILE A 186 13.78 7.29 12.64
CA ILE A 186 13.26 8.65 12.51
C ILE A 186 11.80 8.66 12.03
N ALA A 187 11.48 7.83 11.04
CA ALA A 187 10.11 7.65 10.56
C ALA A 187 9.21 7.04 11.65
N THR A 188 9.69 6.05 12.40
CA THR A 188 8.94 5.41 13.49
C THR A 188 8.64 6.37 14.64
N LEU A 189 9.57 7.29 14.94
CA LEU A 189 9.42 8.33 15.97
C LEU A 189 8.37 9.40 15.61
N LEU A 190 7.90 9.47 14.36
CA LEU A 190 6.78 10.35 14.00
C LEU A 190 5.56 10.10 14.87
N ASN A 191 5.29 8.83 15.20
CA ASN A 191 4.16 8.44 16.02
C ASN A 191 4.24 8.95 17.48
N ALA A 192 5.42 9.37 17.93
CA ALA A 192 5.59 9.98 19.26
C ALA A 192 5.11 11.43 19.30
N VAL A 193 5.26 12.16 18.20
CA VAL A 193 4.87 13.59 18.08
C VAL A 193 3.55 13.79 17.34
N LEU A 194 3.15 12.83 16.51
CA LEU A 194 1.87 12.76 15.80
C LEU A 194 1.10 11.51 16.27
N PRO A 195 0.64 11.49 17.54
CA PRO A 195 0.00 10.31 18.10
C PRO A 195 -1.32 10.00 17.37
N SER A 196 -1.58 8.72 17.18
CA SER A 196 -2.82 8.25 16.55
C SER A 196 -4.07 8.71 17.32
N SER A 197 -5.09 9.11 16.56
CA SER A 197 -6.43 9.43 17.08
C SER A 197 -7.35 8.20 17.11
N ALA A 198 -6.86 7.03 16.66
CA ALA A 198 -7.62 5.80 16.64
C ALA A 198 -8.01 5.34 18.06
N ARG A 199 -9.13 4.60 18.13
CA ARG A 199 -9.62 3.99 19.36
C ARG A 199 -10.00 2.54 19.09
N PHE A 200 -9.52 1.65 19.94
CA PHE A 200 -9.80 0.22 19.88
C PHE A 200 -10.93 -0.12 20.85
N LYS A 201 -11.82 -1.04 20.45
CA LYS A 201 -12.87 -1.55 21.34
C LYS A 201 -12.28 -2.65 22.21
N ASN A 202 -12.65 -2.68 23.49
CA ASN A 202 -12.41 -3.85 24.33
C ASN A 202 -13.31 -5.02 23.89
N GLU A 203 -12.99 -6.23 24.36
CA GLU A 203 -13.72 -7.48 24.07
C GLU A 203 -15.24 -7.36 24.32
N ASP A 204 -15.65 -6.56 25.31
CA ASP A 204 -17.06 -6.31 25.64
C ASP A 204 -17.76 -5.23 24.78
N GLY A 205 -17.05 -4.62 23.82
CA GLY A 205 -17.56 -3.61 22.89
C GLY A 205 -17.96 -2.25 23.49
N LYS A 206 -18.01 -2.11 24.83
CA LYS A 206 -18.54 -0.93 25.54
C LYS A 206 -17.51 0.16 25.83
N PHE A 207 -16.24 -0.20 26.04
CA PHE A 207 -15.17 0.75 26.34
C PHE A 207 -14.17 0.86 25.19
N THR A 208 -13.78 2.10 24.88
CA THR A 208 -12.83 2.39 23.80
C THR A 208 -11.50 2.88 24.39
N ARG A 209 -10.44 2.09 24.22
CA ARG A 209 -9.05 2.44 24.52
C ARG A 209 -8.52 3.35 23.41
N LYS A 210 -7.80 4.43 23.76
CA LYS A 210 -7.05 5.21 22.76
C LYS A 210 -5.82 4.42 22.32
N ALA A 211 -5.51 4.45 21.02
CA ALA A 211 -4.28 3.88 20.49
C ALA A 211 -3.05 4.47 21.21
N THR A 212 -2.15 3.59 21.63
CA THR A 212 -0.88 4.01 22.22
C THR A 212 0.13 4.37 21.13
N ILE A 213 1.24 5.01 21.51
CA ILE A 213 2.36 5.26 20.58
C ILE A 213 2.88 3.94 20.02
N LEU A 214 2.98 2.90 20.86
CA LEU A 214 3.41 1.58 20.43
C LEU A 214 2.45 0.96 19.40
N ASP A 215 1.13 1.04 19.64
CA ASP A 215 0.14 0.55 18.69
C ASP A 215 0.29 1.24 17.32
N ALA A 216 0.52 2.55 17.33
CA ALA A 216 0.73 3.34 16.12
C ALA A 216 2.05 2.96 15.43
N GLN A 217 3.13 2.77 16.19
CA GLN A 217 4.42 2.31 15.67
C GLN A 217 4.32 0.94 15.03
N GLU A 218 3.78 -0.07 15.72
CA GLU A 218 3.63 -1.43 15.19
C GLU A 218 2.74 -1.49 13.95
N SER A 219 1.73 -0.63 13.87
CA SER A 219 0.89 -0.55 12.67
C SER A 219 1.61 0.11 11.50
N PHE A 220 2.46 1.11 11.76
CA PHE A 220 3.17 1.85 10.73
C PHE A 220 4.36 1.06 10.19
N VAL A 221 5.15 0.46 11.08
CA VAL A 221 6.30 -0.37 10.74
C VAL A 221 6.37 -1.60 11.65
N LEU A 222 6.38 -2.77 11.05
CA LEU A 222 6.53 -4.05 11.72
C LEU A 222 8.00 -4.48 11.66
N ARG A 223 8.68 -4.45 12.81
CA ARG A 223 10.07 -4.91 12.94
C ARG A 223 10.12 -6.39 13.29
N LEU A 224 10.90 -7.15 12.52
CA LEU A 224 11.15 -8.57 12.71
C LEU A 224 12.64 -8.82 12.92
N VAL A 225 12.97 -9.73 13.83
CA VAL A 225 14.35 -10.23 13.99
C VAL A 225 14.69 -11.13 12.80
N THR A 226 13.74 -11.98 12.41
CA THR A 226 13.88 -12.93 11.30
C THR A 226 12.61 -12.94 10.46
N ILE A 227 12.75 -13.22 9.16
CA ILE A 227 11.62 -13.36 8.25
C ILE A 227 10.68 -14.52 8.62
N ASN A 228 11.17 -15.50 9.38
CA ASN A 228 10.38 -16.67 9.80
C ASN A 228 9.22 -16.29 10.73
N ASP A 229 9.31 -15.16 11.42
CA ASP A 229 8.29 -14.67 12.34
C ASP A 229 7.20 -13.83 11.62
N LEU A 230 7.34 -13.64 10.30
CA LEU A 230 6.49 -12.73 9.53
C LEU A 230 5.02 -13.10 9.64
N ASP A 231 4.65 -14.33 9.29
CA ASP A 231 3.25 -14.74 9.22
C ASP A 231 2.54 -14.56 10.58
N ILE A 232 3.20 -14.99 11.66
CA ILE A 232 2.68 -14.90 13.02
C ILE A 232 2.45 -13.44 13.43
N GLN A 233 3.43 -12.57 13.17
CA GLN A 233 3.35 -11.16 13.54
C GLN A 233 2.37 -10.39 12.66
N LEU A 234 2.31 -10.71 11.37
CA LEU A 234 1.40 -10.10 10.42
C LEU A 234 -0.05 -10.46 10.76
N ASP A 235 -0.34 -11.73 11.03
CA ASP A 235 -1.65 -12.19 11.49
C ASP A 235 -2.08 -11.48 12.78
N ARG A 236 -1.15 -11.28 13.72
CA ARG A 236 -1.43 -10.51 14.95
C ARG A 236 -1.91 -9.10 14.64
N VAL A 237 -1.21 -8.38 13.76
CA VAL A 237 -1.55 -6.99 13.39
C VAL A 237 -2.86 -6.93 12.61
N ILE A 238 -3.03 -7.83 11.63
CA ILE A 238 -4.25 -7.97 10.81
C ILE A 238 -5.47 -8.19 11.71
N ASN A 239 -5.40 -9.17 12.61
CA ASN A 239 -6.49 -9.52 13.51
C ASN A 239 -6.84 -8.37 14.45
N MET A 240 -5.84 -7.65 14.98
CA MET A 240 -6.06 -6.49 15.85
C MET A 240 -6.87 -5.38 15.15
N TYR A 241 -6.57 -5.10 13.87
CA TYR A 241 -7.26 -4.06 13.10
C TYR A 241 -8.66 -4.49 12.67
N TYR A 242 -8.82 -5.69 12.11
CA TYR A 242 -10.13 -6.16 11.62
C TYR A 242 -11.12 -6.46 12.76
N SER A 243 -10.67 -7.05 13.88
CA SER A 243 -11.53 -7.23 15.07
C SER A 243 -12.05 -5.91 15.63
N SER A 244 -11.31 -4.81 15.41
CA SER A 244 -11.72 -3.46 15.80
C SER A 244 -12.60 -2.75 14.74
N GLY A 245 -12.93 -3.40 13.63
CA GLY A 245 -13.65 -2.82 12.50
C GLY A 245 -12.87 -1.71 11.78
N LEU A 246 -11.54 -1.71 11.93
CA LEU A 246 -10.65 -0.76 11.29
C LEU A 246 -10.11 -1.33 9.99
N LYS A 247 -9.74 -0.44 9.06
CA LYS A 247 -9.07 -0.84 7.82
C LYS A 247 -7.58 -0.93 8.05
N LEU A 248 -6.98 -1.98 7.51
CA LEU A 248 -5.54 -2.07 7.41
C LEU A 248 -5.03 -1.04 6.42
N HIS A 249 -3.96 -0.35 6.78
CA HIS A 249 -3.19 0.50 5.88
C HIS A 249 -1.94 -0.26 5.44
N PRO A 250 -1.19 0.21 4.42
CA PRO A 250 0.09 -0.41 4.09
C PRO A 250 0.99 -0.47 5.32
N ILE A 251 1.68 -1.60 5.50
CA ILE A 251 2.60 -1.85 6.62
C ILE A 251 4.00 -2.04 6.04
N ILE A 252 4.95 -1.22 6.51
CA ILE A 252 6.36 -1.43 6.18
C ILE A 252 6.88 -2.53 7.09
N ILE A 253 7.57 -3.53 6.56
CA ILE A 253 8.19 -4.60 7.33
C ILE A 253 9.70 -4.47 7.22
N VAL A 254 10.36 -4.47 8.37
CA VAL A 254 11.81 -4.31 8.49
C VAL A 254 12.37 -5.56 9.14
N VAL A 255 13.23 -6.28 8.44
CA VAL A 255 13.90 -7.47 8.98
C VAL A 255 15.34 -7.13 9.33
N GLY A 256 15.73 -7.38 10.58
CA GLY A 256 17.10 -7.21 11.01
C GLY A 256 17.30 -7.54 12.50
N PRO A 257 18.43 -8.15 12.85
CA PRO A 257 18.66 -8.69 14.20
C PRO A 257 18.78 -7.62 15.29
N PHE A 258 19.21 -6.40 14.94
CA PHE A 258 19.46 -5.30 15.88
C PHE A 258 18.93 -3.98 15.35
N ASP A 259 18.52 -3.05 16.22
CA ASP A 259 17.87 -1.77 15.84
C ASP A 259 18.64 -0.95 14.79
N CYS A 260 19.97 -1.04 14.76
CA CYS A 260 20.86 -0.34 13.84
C CYS A 260 21.23 -1.13 12.57
N GLU A 261 20.67 -2.32 12.39
CA GLU A 261 20.93 -3.21 11.26
C GLU A 261 19.61 -3.56 10.57
N ILE A 262 19.53 -3.28 9.28
CA ILE A 262 18.40 -3.62 8.41
C ILE A 262 18.96 -4.49 7.29
N ASN A 263 18.43 -5.72 7.20
CA ASN A 263 18.82 -6.68 6.19
C ASN A 263 17.88 -6.62 4.99
N GLU A 264 16.57 -6.55 5.27
CA GLU A 264 15.53 -6.64 4.24
C GLU A 264 14.35 -5.71 4.58
N LEU A 265 13.71 -5.18 3.54
CA LEU A 265 12.56 -4.31 3.61
C LEU A 265 11.45 -4.83 2.72
N PHE A 266 10.24 -4.94 3.28
CA PHE A 266 9.04 -5.33 2.55
C PHE A 266 7.92 -4.32 2.79
N LEU A 267 6.99 -4.27 1.85
CA LEU A 267 5.74 -3.55 1.98
C LEU A 267 4.60 -4.56 1.93
N TYR A 268 3.83 -4.65 3.01
CA TYR A 268 2.57 -5.37 2.99
C TYR A 268 1.44 -4.44 2.60
N PHE A 269 0.76 -4.74 1.50
CA PHE A 269 -0.36 -3.97 0.99
C PHE A 269 -1.40 -4.87 0.32
N ASP A 270 -2.64 -4.78 0.79
CA ASP A 270 -3.80 -5.46 0.20
C ASP A 270 -3.59 -6.97 -0.02
N GLY A 271 -3.09 -7.68 1.00
CA GLY A 271 -2.81 -9.11 0.92
C GLY A 271 -1.48 -9.47 0.26
N ASN A 272 -0.74 -8.48 -0.26
CA ASN A 272 0.51 -8.69 -0.98
C ASN A 272 1.72 -8.28 -0.18
N LEU A 273 2.74 -9.13 -0.18
CA LEU A 273 4.07 -8.78 0.28
C LEU A 273 4.93 -8.38 -0.93
N ILE A 274 5.31 -7.11 -0.99
CA ILE A 274 6.15 -6.56 -2.04
C ILE A 274 7.55 -6.40 -1.44
N SER A 275 8.54 -7.12 -1.99
CA SER A 275 9.94 -6.86 -1.65
C SER A 275 10.33 -5.50 -2.20
N GLY A 276 10.91 -4.64 -1.37
CA GLY A 276 11.61 -3.47 -1.89
C GLY A 276 12.74 -3.93 -2.83
N PRO A 277 13.21 -3.09 -3.76
CA PRO A 277 14.56 -3.28 -4.28
C PRO A 277 15.52 -3.39 -3.08
N ASN A 278 16.66 -4.06 -3.21
CA ASN A 278 17.75 -3.91 -2.23
C ASN A 278 18.12 -2.42 -2.20
N VAL A 279 17.44 -1.64 -1.35
CA VAL A 279 17.61 -0.20 -1.28
C VAL A 279 18.80 0.02 -0.38
N HIS A 280 19.98 0.12 -1.00
CA HIS A 280 20.94 1.09 -0.50
C HIS A 280 20.29 2.46 -0.76
N ILE A 281 19.69 3.08 0.28
CA ILE A 281 19.19 4.46 0.19
C ILE A 281 20.40 5.42 0.07
#